data_AF-A0A2K2VSM8-F1
#
_entry.id   AF-A0A2K2VSM8-F1
#
_cell.length_a   1.000
_cell.length_b   1.000
_cell.length_c   1.000
_cell.angle_alpha   90.00
_cell.angle_beta   90.00
_cell.angle_gamma   90.00
#
_symmetry.space_group_name_H-M   'P 1'
#
loop_
_entity.id
_entity.type
_entity.pdbx_description
1 polymer ?
#
loop_
_entity_poly.entity_id
_entity_poly.type
_entity_poly.pdbx_seq_one_letter_code
_entity_poly.pdbx_strand_id
1 'polypeptide(L)'
;MEKHLGKIKTAYFGLGGYQDMCIGIHLNFAFDGCGISTSECAWDPARMECSSYAKWTEEDRSKELDCIMRYISQLLCDAKVDRVEKLVGIPVEITTENRTFKSFRVLTEVL
;
A
#
# COMPACT_ATOMS: atom_id res chain seq x y z
N MET A 1 8.42 -17.58 -7.97
CA MET A 1 8.53 -16.18 -7.52
C MET A 1 9.60 -15.49 -8.35
N GLU A 2 9.29 -14.30 -8.84
CA GLU A 2 10.17 -13.47 -9.66
C GLU A 2 10.45 -12.16 -8.91
N LYS A 3 11.67 -11.63 -9.07
CA LYS A 3 12.10 -10.38 -8.43
C LYS A 3 12.45 -9.36 -9.49
N HIS A 4 11.99 -8.14 -9.30
CA HIS A 4 12.18 -7.04 -10.24
C HIS A 4 12.74 -5.81 -9.51
N LEU A 5 13.72 -5.15 -10.12
CA LEU A 5 14.16 -3.84 -9.68
C LEU A 5 13.26 -2.78 -10.33
N GLY A 6 12.77 -1.86 -9.53
CA GLY A 6 11.87 -0.83 -10.00
C GLY A 6 11.85 0.38 -9.09
N LYS A 7 10.78 1.15 -9.20
CA LYS A 7 10.52 2.30 -8.34
C LYS A 7 9.04 2.46 -8.06
N ILE A 8 8.73 3.18 -6.99
CA ILE A 8 7.38 3.66 -6.73
C ILE A 8 7.04 4.73 -7.78
N LYS A 9 6.06 4.46 -8.63
CA LYS A 9 5.59 5.38 -9.68
C LYS A 9 4.59 6.38 -9.15
N THR A 10 3.66 5.94 -8.30
CA THR A 10 2.67 6.79 -7.63
C THR A 10 2.47 6.31 -6.21
N ALA A 11 2.29 7.25 -5.28
CA ALA A 11 1.94 6.97 -3.90
C ALA A 11 1.00 8.06 -3.37
N TYR A 12 -0.07 7.65 -2.71
CA TYR A 12 -0.96 8.57 -1.98
C TYR A 12 -1.63 7.85 -0.81
N PHE A 13 -2.02 8.63 0.20
CA PHE A 13 -2.90 8.19 1.28
C PHE A 13 -4.26 8.84 1.08
N GLY A 14 -5.33 8.07 1.19
CA GLY A 14 -6.68 8.57 1.03
C GLY A 14 -7.66 7.49 0.63
N LEU A 15 -8.72 7.91 -0.05
CA LEU A 15 -9.77 7.03 -0.52
C LEU A 15 -9.36 6.32 -1.81
N GLY A 16 -9.68 5.03 -1.90
CA GLY A 16 -9.37 4.18 -3.04
C GLY A 16 -9.86 2.74 -2.81
N GLY A 17 -9.12 1.77 -3.34
CA GLY A 17 -9.48 0.36 -3.20
C GLY A 17 -10.75 -0.01 -3.95
N TYR A 18 -11.61 -0.83 -3.35
CA TYR A 18 -12.82 -1.30 -4.01
C TYR A 18 -13.84 -0.17 -4.17
N GLN A 19 -14.03 0.32 -5.40
CA GLN A 19 -14.98 1.39 -5.73
C GLN A 19 -14.81 2.66 -4.87
N ASP A 20 -13.57 3.00 -4.51
CA ASP A 20 -13.25 4.14 -3.64
C ASP A 20 -13.94 4.10 -2.26
N MET A 21 -14.25 2.88 -1.78
CA MET A 21 -14.88 2.64 -0.47
C MET A 21 -13.87 2.28 0.63
N CYS A 22 -12.58 2.24 0.32
CA CYS A 22 -11.53 1.97 1.31
C CYS A 22 -10.68 3.23 1.55
N ILE A 23 -10.11 3.32 2.75
CA ILE A 23 -9.12 4.33 3.13
C ILE A 23 -7.79 3.68 3.47
N GLY A 24 -6.70 4.22 2.95
CA GLY A 24 -5.36 3.70 3.23
C GLY A 24 -4.30 4.25 2.30
N ILE A 25 -3.20 3.52 2.16
CA ILE A 25 -2.10 3.85 1.24
C ILE A 25 -2.22 3.05 -0.05
N HIS A 26 -2.06 3.73 -1.17
CA HIS A 26 -2.18 3.17 -2.51
C HIS A 26 -0.89 3.40 -3.28
N LEU A 27 -0.28 2.32 -3.76
CA LEU A 27 1.02 2.34 -4.43
C LEU A 27 0.91 1.73 -5.83
N ASN A 28 1.57 2.36 -6.80
CA ASN A 28 1.84 1.75 -8.10
C ASN A 28 3.34 1.71 -8.31
N PHE A 29 3.85 0.58 -8.77
CA PHE A 29 5.25 0.39 -9.08
C PHE A 29 5.47 0.34 -10.59
N ALA A 30 6.64 0.77 -11.03
CA ALA A 30 7.11 0.60 -12.41
C ALA A 30 8.41 -0.20 -12.42
N PHE A 31 8.47 -1.25 -13.25
CA PHE A 31 9.62 -2.12 -13.46
C PHE A 31 9.51 -2.78 -14.84
N ASP A 32 10.61 -3.01 -15.55
CA ASP A 32 10.64 -3.76 -16.83
C ASP A 32 9.58 -3.33 -17.88
N GLY A 33 9.25 -2.04 -17.94
CA GLY A 33 8.18 -1.52 -18.81
C GLY A 33 6.75 -1.88 -18.39
N CYS A 34 6.59 -2.64 -17.30
CA CYS A 34 5.35 -3.03 -16.66
C CYS A 34 5.00 -2.11 -15.48
N GLY A 35 3.77 -2.22 -15.01
CA GLY A 35 3.36 -1.64 -13.74
C GLY A 35 2.46 -2.59 -12.95
N ILE A 36 2.58 -2.53 -11.62
CA ILE A 36 1.72 -3.31 -10.72
C ILE A 36 1.31 -2.43 -9.54
N SER A 37 0.06 -2.57 -9.11
CA SER A 37 -0.49 -1.80 -7.99
C SER A 37 -0.67 -2.68 -6.76
N THR A 38 -0.56 -2.07 -5.59
CA THR A 38 -1.00 -2.63 -4.32
C THR A 38 -1.65 -1.55 -3.47
N SER A 39 -2.44 -1.95 -2.48
CA SER A 39 -3.06 -1.04 -1.54
C SER A 39 -3.15 -1.71 -0.18
N GLU A 40 -2.66 -1.02 0.85
CA GLU A 40 -2.90 -1.38 2.25
C GLU A 40 -4.00 -0.44 2.75
N CYS A 41 -5.23 -0.92 2.75
CA CYS A 41 -6.42 -0.12 3.03
C CYS A 41 -7.51 -0.96 3.71
N ALA A 42 -8.34 -0.29 4.53
CA ALA A 42 -9.51 -0.88 5.18
C ALA A 42 -10.78 -0.20 4.66
N TRP A 43 -11.95 -0.81 4.86
CA TRP A 43 -13.24 -0.18 4.53
C TRP A 43 -13.37 1.16 5.25
N ASP A 44 -13.67 2.24 4.54
CA ASP A 44 -13.75 3.58 5.11
C ASP A 44 -14.99 3.72 6.01
N PRO A 45 -14.84 4.22 7.27
CA PRO A 45 -15.96 4.36 8.19
C PRO A 45 -17.00 5.41 7.81
N ALA A 46 -16.66 6.38 6.95
CA ALA A 46 -17.61 7.38 6.47
C ALA A 46 -18.37 6.94 5.20
N ARG A 47 -17.90 5.91 4.49
CA ARG A 47 -18.49 5.40 3.25
C ARG A 47 -19.11 4.01 3.35
N MET A 48 -18.69 3.21 4.33
CA MET A 48 -19.14 1.84 4.52
C MET A 48 -19.58 1.60 5.96
N GLU A 49 -20.85 1.23 6.13
CA GLU A 49 -21.37 0.77 7.42
C GLU A 49 -21.04 -0.71 7.64
N CYS A 50 -20.66 -1.07 8.87
CA CYS A 50 -20.58 -2.47 9.27
C CYS A 50 -21.99 -3.05 9.43
N SER A 51 -22.57 -3.50 8.32
CA SER A 51 -23.90 -4.11 8.31
C SER A 51 -23.95 -5.46 9.02
N SER A 52 -25.15 -5.97 9.30
CA SER A 52 -25.35 -7.33 9.85
C SER A 52 -24.90 -8.46 8.93
N TYR A 53 -24.61 -8.17 7.66
CA TYR A 53 -24.06 -9.14 6.69
C TYR A 53 -22.54 -9.06 6.57
N ALA A 54 -21.91 -8.09 7.24
CA ALA A 54 -20.46 -7.97 7.27
C ALA A 54 -19.84 -9.21 7.94
N LYS A 55 -18.74 -9.69 7.37
CA LYS A 55 -17.93 -10.79 7.95
C LYS A 55 -16.86 -10.29 8.91
N TRP A 56 -16.93 -9.02 9.28
CA TRP A 56 -15.97 -8.28 10.11
C TRP A 56 -16.74 -7.36 11.05
N THR A 57 -16.10 -6.92 12.12
CA THR A 57 -16.68 -6.00 13.11
C THR A 57 -16.02 -4.63 13.05
N GLU A 58 -16.65 -3.62 13.65
CA GLU A 58 -16.03 -2.30 13.84
C GLU A 58 -14.68 -2.36 14.59
N GLU A 59 -14.52 -3.33 15.49
CA GLU A 59 -13.26 -3.56 16.19
C GLU A 59 -12.18 -4.10 15.25
N ASP A 60 -12.55 -5.03 14.36
CA ASP A 60 -11.62 -5.55 13.33
C ASP A 60 -11.18 -4.43 12.39
N ARG A 61 -12.13 -3.61 11.92
CA ARG A 61 -11.81 -2.42 11.11
C ARG A 61 -10.88 -1.46 11.84
N SER A 62 -11.13 -1.21 13.12
CA SER A 62 -10.27 -0.33 13.93
C SER A 62 -8.85 -0.88 14.06
N LYS A 63 -8.70 -2.21 14.21
CA LYS A 63 -7.40 -2.89 14.23
C LYS A 63 -6.70 -2.79 12.87
N GLU A 64 -7.41 -2.98 11.76
CA GLU A 64 -6.84 -2.82 10.42
C GLU A 64 -6.33 -1.40 10.18
N LEU A 65 -7.10 -0.38 10.59
CA LEU A 65 -6.68 1.02 10.49
C LEU A 65 -5.41 1.30 11.33
N ASP A 66 -5.32 0.79 12.56
CA ASP A 66 -4.09 0.90 13.37
C ASP A 66 -2.90 0.23 12.68
N CYS A 67 -3.08 -0.98 12.14
CA CYS A 67 -2.05 -1.70 11.39
C CYS A 67 -1.58 -0.92 10.15
N ILE A 68 -2.50 -0.34 9.39
CA ILE A 68 -2.18 0.49 8.21
C ILE A 68 -1.35 1.71 8.62
N MET A 69 -1.72 2.40 9.71
CA MET A 69 -0.97 3.56 10.17
C MET A 69 0.44 3.20 10.64
N ARG A 70 0.60 2.06 11.33
CA ARG A 70 1.93 1.52 11.70
C ARG A 70 2.75 1.15 10.47
N TYR A 71 2.14 0.50 9.49
CA TYR A 71 2.77 0.16 8.23
C TYR A 71 3.29 1.40 7.49
N ILE A 72 2.44 2.43 7.35
CA ILE A 72 2.83 3.70 6.72
C ILE A 72 4.01 4.33 7.48
N SER A 73 3.94 4.38 8.81
CA SER A 73 5.03 4.93 9.63
C SER A 73 6.35 4.19 9.37
N GLN A 74 6.34 2.86 9.32
CA GLN A 74 7.54 2.07 9.06
C GLN A 74 8.06 2.28 7.63
N LEU A 75 7.17 2.27 6.63
CA LEU A 75 7.53 2.47 5.23
C LEU A 75 8.19 3.84 5.00
N LEU A 76 7.67 4.90 5.62
CA LEU A 76 8.25 6.24 5.52
C LEU A 76 9.64 6.30 6.18
N CYS A 77 9.82 5.65 7.33
CA CYS A 77 11.12 5.54 8.00
C CYS A 77 12.13 4.76 7.14
N ASP A 78 11.74 3.62 6.59
CA ASP A 78 12.60 2.78 5.74
C ASP A 78 13.03 3.53 4.47
N ALA A 79 12.13 4.33 3.90
CA ALA A 79 12.40 5.20 2.76
C ALA A 79 13.08 6.53 3.12
N LYS A 80 13.32 6.81 4.41
CA LYS A 80 13.91 8.07 4.91
C LYS A 80 13.15 9.33 4.45
N VAL A 81 11.82 9.27 4.40
CA VAL A 81 10.95 10.40 4.00
C VAL A 81 9.89 10.71 5.06
N ASP A 82 9.32 11.91 4.99
CA ASP A 82 8.36 12.43 5.99
C ASP A 82 6.90 12.43 5.53
N ARG A 83 6.63 12.11 4.26
CA ARG A 83 5.29 12.17 3.66
C ARG A 83 5.16 11.19 2.50
N VAL A 84 3.93 10.73 2.26
CA VAL A 84 3.61 9.69 1.28
C VAL A 84 3.97 10.10 -0.15
N GLU A 85 3.79 11.37 -0.51
CA GLU A 85 4.10 11.86 -1.86
C GLU A 85 5.60 11.79 -2.16
N LYS A 86 6.46 11.84 -1.14
CA LYS A 86 7.91 11.69 -1.28
C LYS A 86 8.35 10.23 -1.48
N LEU A 87 7.44 9.26 -1.37
CA LEU A 87 7.73 7.87 -1.77
C LEU A 87 7.87 7.74 -3.29
N VAL A 88 7.31 8.66 -4.07
CA VAL A 88 7.42 8.62 -5.54
C VAL A 88 8.88 8.73 -5.97
N GLY A 89 9.32 7.79 -6.80
CA GLY A 89 10.69 7.68 -7.29
C GLY A 89 11.61 6.82 -6.42
N ILE A 90 11.20 6.44 -5.20
CA ILE A 90 12.01 5.59 -4.33
C ILE A 90 12.24 4.22 -4.99
N PRO A 91 13.50 3.77 -5.09
CA PRO A 91 13.85 2.48 -5.68
C PRO A 91 13.40 1.31 -4.78
N VAL A 92 12.88 0.27 -5.40
CA VAL A 92 12.33 -0.91 -4.72
C VAL A 92 12.71 -2.21 -5.42
N GLU A 93 12.79 -3.30 -4.67
CA GLU A 93 12.77 -4.66 -5.19
C GLU A 93 11.37 -5.23 -4.99
N ILE A 94 10.71 -5.60 -6.08
CA ILE A 94 9.32 -6.09 -6.12
C ILE A 94 9.36 -7.60 -6.33
N THR A 95 8.60 -8.34 -5.51
CA THR A 95 8.42 -9.78 -5.68
C THR A 95 7.04 -10.05 -6.26
N THR A 96 7.01 -10.83 -7.34
CA THR A 96 5.77 -11.31 -7.97
C THR A 96 5.71 -12.83 -7.99
N GLU A 97 4.50 -13.37 -8.09
CA GLU A 97 4.26 -14.80 -8.31
C GLU A 97 3.03 -14.93 -9.21
N ASN A 98 3.14 -15.71 -10.29
CA ASN A 98 2.08 -15.88 -11.28
C ASN A 98 1.53 -14.52 -11.77
N ARG A 99 2.43 -13.57 -12.06
CA ARG A 99 2.13 -12.18 -12.50
C ARG A 99 1.33 -11.34 -11.47
N THR A 100 1.23 -11.80 -10.23
CA THR A 100 0.55 -11.10 -9.15
C THR A 100 1.57 -10.52 -8.17
N PHE A 101 1.29 -9.33 -7.64
CA PHE A 101 2.10 -8.71 -6.60
C PHE A 101 2.10 -9.59 -5.34
N LYS A 102 3.27 -9.72 -4.70
CA LYS A 102 3.41 -10.42 -3.42
C LYS A 102 3.96 -9.54 -2.33
N SER A 103 5.06 -8.84 -2.61
CA SER A 103 5.68 -7.93 -1.66
C SER A 103 6.63 -6.99 -2.38
N PHE A 104 7.12 -5.98 -1.68
CA PHE A 104 8.28 -5.21 -2.08
C PHE A 104 9.14 -4.86 -0.86
N ARG A 105 10.37 -4.44 -1.10
CA ARG A 105 11.21 -3.76 -0.10
C ARG A 105 11.81 -2.49 -0.68
N VAL A 106 11.99 -1.49 0.15
CA VAL A 106 12.75 -0.29 -0.20
C VAL A 106 14.23 -0.65 -0.31
N LEU A 107 14.89 -0.17 -1.36
CA LEU A 107 16.33 -0.35 -1.55
C LEU A 107 17.05 0.81 -0.87
N THR A 108 17.64 0.56 0.30
CA THR A 108 18.32 1.58 1.11
C THR A 108 19.77 1.85 0.69
N GLU A 109 20.36 0.96 -0.12
CA GLU A 109 21.74 1.06 -0.64
C GLU A 109 21.91 2.15 -1.71
N VAL A 110 20.80 2.71 -2.18
CA VAL A 110 20.73 3.73 -3.26
C VAL A 110 20.09 5.05 -2.77
N LEU A 111 19.84 5.19 -1.47
CA LEU A 111 19.25 6.37 -0.79
C LEU A 111 20.26 7.10 0.10
#